data_AF-A0A959L7C1-F1
#
_entry.id   AF-A0A959L7C1-F1
#
_cell.length_a   1.000
_cell.length_b   1.000
_cell.length_c   1.000
_cell.angle_alpha   90.00
_cell.angle_beta   90.00
_cell.angle_gamma   90.00
#
_symmetry.space_group_name_H-M   'P 1'
#
loop_
_entity.id
_entity.type
_entity.pdbx_description
1 polymer ?
#
loop_
_entity_poly.entity_id
_entity_poly.type
_entity_poly.pdbx_seq_one_letter_code
_entity_poly.pdbx_strand_id
1 'polypeptide(L)' 'MSNNKNKKKQADLHDDLKGFDIRINEFGELVSNFKIEKLNDFLDKQSSQKNKNEEE' A
#
# COMPACT_ATOMS: atom_id res chain seq x y z
N MET A 1 -10.22 -18.58 27.43
CA MET A 1 -8.81 -18.31 27.07
C MET A 1 -8.78 -17.32 25.91
N SER A 2 -8.48 -16.06 26.20
CA SER A 2 -8.41 -14.97 25.23
C SER A 2 -7.14 -15.06 24.39
N ASN A 3 -7.25 -15.53 23.15
CA ASN A 3 -6.17 -15.38 22.16
C ASN A 3 -6.42 -14.12 21.33
N ASN A 4 -6.17 -12.95 21.94
CA ASN A 4 -6.08 -11.69 21.21
C ASN A 4 -4.77 -11.65 20.43
N LYS A 5 -4.66 -12.47 19.38
CA LYS A 5 -3.57 -12.34 18.41
C LYS A 5 -3.84 -11.03 17.69
N ASN A 6 -2.95 -10.05 17.90
CA ASN A 6 -2.87 -8.81 17.16
C ASN A 6 -3.10 -9.06 15.67
N LYS A 7 -4.36 -8.98 15.22
CA LYS A 7 -4.67 -8.83 13.82
C LYS A 7 -4.16 -7.44 13.51
N LYS A 8 -2.88 -7.34 13.13
CA LYS A 8 -2.41 -6.20 12.33
C LYS A 8 -3.52 -6.01 11.31
N LYS A 9 -4.32 -4.96 11.47
CA LYS A 9 -5.41 -4.65 10.56
C LYS A 9 -4.69 -4.55 9.22
N GLN A 10 -4.80 -5.60 8.41
CA GLN A 10 -4.37 -5.50 7.03
C GLN A 10 -5.19 -4.34 6.53
N ALA A 11 -4.53 -3.24 6.16
CA ALA A 11 -5.21 -2.18 5.46
C ALA A 11 -5.97 -2.87 4.31
N ASP A 12 -7.20 -2.44 4.02
CA ASP A 12 -7.94 -2.86 2.83
C ASP A 12 -7.20 -2.31 1.61
N LEU A 13 -6.05 -2.93 1.36
CA LEU A 13 -5.20 -2.72 0.23
C LEU A 13 -5.91 -3.42 -0.92
N HIS A 14 -5.91 -2.76 -2.08
CA HIS A 14 -6.34 -3.37 -3.33
C HIS A 14 -5.74 -4.78 -3.47
N ASP A 15 -6.44 -5.72 -4.09
CA ASP A 15 -5.95 -7.11 -4.21
C ASP A 15 -4.51 -7.19 -4.76
N ASP A 16 -4.14 -6.26 -5.65
CA ASP A 16 -2.80 -6.12 -6.24
C ASP A 16 -1.69 -5.73 -5.25
N LEU A 17 -2.07 -5.11 -4.14
CA LEU A 17 -1.22 -4.69 -3.02
C LEU A 17 -1.43 -5.54 -1.77
N LYS A 18 -2.12 -6.68 -1.88
CA LYS A 18 -2.30 -7.57 -0.73
C LYS A 18 -0.96 -8.03 -0.18
N GLY A 19 -0.75 -7.80 1.11
CA GLY A 19 0.52 -8.09 1.77
C GLY A 19 1.62 -7.05 1.53
N PHE A 20 1.31 -5.91 0.90
CA PHE A 20 2.21 -4.75 0.87
C PHE A 20 2.41 -4.19 2.29
N ASP A 21 3.66 -3.94 2.64
CA ASP A 21 4.08 -3.43 3.94
C ASP A 21 5.22 -2.42 3.73
N ILE A 22 5.00 -1.21 4.22
CA ILE A 22 5.91 -0.07 4.10
C ILE A 22 6.13 0.52 5.49
N ARG A 23 7.38 0.73 5.87
CA ARG A 23 7.75 1.26 7.18
C ARG A 23 8.95 2.20 7.04
N ILE A 24 9.04 3.14 7.97
CA ILE A 24 10.23 4.01 8.11
C ILE A 24 11.07 3.41 9.22
N ASN A 25 12.35 3.15 8.97
CA ASN A 25 13.27 2.66 9.99
C ASN A 25 13.80 3.81 10.87
N GLU A 26 14.57 3.49 11.90
CA GLU A 26 15.11 4.48 12.86
C GLU A 26 16.10 5.48 12.21
N PHE A 27 16.61 5.16 11.02
CA PHE A 27 17.49 6.02 10.23
C PHE A 27 16.73 6.91 9.25
N GLY A 28 15.39 6.82 9.21
CA GLY A 28 14.55 7.57 8.26
C GLY A 28 14.49 6.96 6.86
N GLU A 29 15.00 5.75 6.68
CA GLU A 29 14.94 5.04 5.40
C GLU A 29 13.59 4.34 5.22
N LEU A 30 13.10 4.36 4.00
CA LEU A 30 11.84 3.72 3.62
C LEU A 30 12.10 2.25 3.29
N VAL A 31 11.57 1.36 4.12
CA VAL A 31 11.68 -0.09 3.97
C VAL A 31 10.34 -0.63 3.52
N SER A 32 10.30 -1.20 2.32
CA SER A 32 9.11 -1.83 1.74
C SER A 32 9.44 -3.27 1.33
N ASN A 33 8.45 -4.16 1.42
CA ASN A 33 8.58 -5.51 0.88
C ASN A 33 8.31 -5.59 -0.64
N PHE A 34 7.84 -4.51 -1.26
CA PHE A 34 7.63 -4.40 -2.70
C PHE A 34 8.63 -3.43 -3.32
N LYS A 35 8.96 -3.65 -4.60
CA LYS A 35 9.78 -2.73 -5.38
C LYS A 35 9.04 -1.41 -5.59
N ILE A 36 9.78 -0.30 -5.51
CA ILE A 36 9.27 1.06 -5.76
C ILE A 36 8.68 1.18 -7.16
N GLU A 37 9.26 0.53 -8.17
CA GLU A 37 8.74 0.49 -9.55
C GLU A 37 7.30 -0.02 -9.60
N LYS A 38 7.01 -1.14 -8.95
CA LYS A 38 5.65 -1.71 -8.89
C LYS A 38 4.66 -0.80 -8.14
N LEU A 39 5.16 -0.06 -7.15
CA LEU A 39 4.34 0.93 -6.44
C LEU A 39 4.01 2.12 -7.35
N ASN A 40 4.98 2.62 -8.11
CA ASN A 40 4.77 3.69 -9.08
C ASN A 40 3.79 3.27 -10.17
N ASP A 41 3.97 2.09 -10.77
CA ASP A 41 3.04 1.55 -11.77
C ASP A 41 1.61 1.42 -11.22
N PHE A 42 1.47 0.98 -9.95
CA PHE A 42 0.19 0.93 -9.28
C PHE A 42 -0.42 2.32 -9.10
N LEU A 43 0.37 3.28 -8.60
CA LEU A 43 -0.07 4.65 -8.38
C LEU A 43 -0.45 5.34 -9.70
N ASP A 44 0.29 5.13 -10.79
CA ASP A 44 0.00 5.68 -12.10
C ASP A 44 -1.28 5.09 -12.70
N LYS A 45 -1.48 3.77 -12.56
CA LYS A 45 -2.71 3.09 -13.00
C LYS A 45 -3.94 3.59 -12.24
N GLN A 46 -3.82 3.81 -10.93
CA GLN A 46 -4.92 4.29 -10.09
C GLN A 46 -5.14 5.81 -10.18
N SER A 47 -4.09 6.60 -10.33
CA SER A 47 -4.19 8.05 -10.53
C SER A 47 -4.83 8.37 -11.88
N SER A 48 -4.51 7.60 -12.92
CA SER A 48 -5.18 7.70 -14.23
C SER A 48 -6.68 7.37 -14.16
N GLN A 49 -7.11 6.51 -13.24
CA GLN A 49 -8.53 6.24 -12.98
C GLN A 49 -9.22 7.42 -12.25
N LYS A 50 -8.56 8.02 -11.24
CA LYS A 50 -9.13 9.11 -10.45
C LYS A 50 -9.21 10.44 -11.21
N ASN A 51 -8.25 10.72 -12.10
CA ASN A 51 -8.19 11.97 -12.87
C ASN A 51 -9.20 12.04 -14.03
N LYS A 52 -9.87 10.94 -14.40
CA LYS A 52 -10.93 10.95 -15.43
C LYS A 52 -12.31 11.37 -14.90
N ASN A 53 -12.43 11.61 -13.60
CA ASN A 53 -13.69 12.03 -12.98
C ASN A 53 -13.76 13.56 -12.74
N GLU A 54 -12.80 14.34 -13.24
CA GLU A 54 -12.74 15.79 -13.07
C GLU A 54 -12.84 16.57 -14.41
N GLU A 55 -13.19 15.91 -15.52
CA GLU A 55 -13.39 16.55 -16.84
C GLU A 55 -14.81 16.33 -17.45
N GLU A 56 -15.86 16.21 -16.63
CA GLU A 56 -17.27 16.37 -17.07
C GLU A 56 -18.02 17.42 -16.25
#